data_AF-A0A355GGN0-F1
#
_entry.id   AF-A0A355GGN0-F1
#
_cell.length_a   1.000
_cell.length_b   1.000
_cell.length_c   1.000
_cell.angle_alpha   90.00
_cell.angle_beta   90.00
_cell.angle_gamma   90.00
#
_symmetry.space_group_name_H-M   'P 1'
#
loop_
_entity.id
_entity.type
_entity.pdbx_description
1 polymer ?
#
loop_
_entity_poly.entity_id
_entity_poly.type
_entity_poly.pdbx_seq_one_letter_code
_entity_poly.pdbx_strand_id
1 'polypeptide(L)'
;LLLGLCGQESDIQFMEAKIRVQAREIRMGIGGLMSGYLLLTGSAGLDKIDETKFKDKTAAFSETFAGMQALSFMWTFGADQIEKRRLNQSMRLLLERPELADLVIANLARWEDWTVMDRLAELYAAEDYDVRSIKKAIIRYFLRASLVPPTNASGTDLETSRKAKAFLELLRLTDPKTVQSAERFFHPRR
;
A
#
# COMPACT_ATOMS: atom_id res chain seq x y z
N LEU A 1 1.67 17.84 -10.94
CA LEU A 1 0.23 17.71 -10.69
C LEU A 1 -0.60 18.54 -11.65
N LEU A 2 -0.37 19.86 -11.77
CA LEU A 2 -1.13 20.70 -12.71
C LEU A 2 -1.08 20.18 -14.16
N LEU A 3 0.09 19.77 -14.65
CA LEU A 3 0.21 19.10 -15.95
C LEU A 3 -0.68 17.85 -16.08
N GLY A 4 -0.96 17.14 -14.99
CA GLY A 4 -1.86 16.00 -15.02
C GLY A 4 -3.34 16.34 -15.16
N LEU A 5 -3.71 17.60 -14.93
CA LEU A 5 -5.10 18.09 -15.01
C LEU A 5 -5.39 18.83 -16.33
N CYS A 6 -4.36 19.38 -16.98
CA CYS A 6 -4.52 20.19 -18.19
C CYS A 6 -3.56 19.83 -19.35
N GLY A 7 -2.68 18.85 -19.16
CA GLY A 7 -1.65 18.48 -20.12
C GLY A 7 -2.16 17.69 -21.32
N GLN A 8 -1.27 17.53 -22.29
CA GLN A 8 -1.48 16.79 -23.55
C GLN A 8 -0.48 15.64 -23.67
N GLU A 9 -0.59 14.84 -24.73
CA GLU A 9 0.25 13.66 -24.94
C GLU A 9 1.76 13.96 -24.96
N SER A 10 2.17 15.13 -25.47
CA SER A 10 3.57 15.59 -25.42
C SER A 10 4.11 15.76 -24.00
N ASP A 11 3.25 16.10 -23.04
CA ASP A 11 3.65 16.26 -21.64
C ASP A 11 3.93 14.91 -20.99
N ILE A 12 3.25 13.84 -21.42
CA ILE A 12 3.45 12.48 -20.92
C ILE A 12 4.91 12.06 -21.13
N GLN A 13 5.45 12.28 -22.33
CA GLN A 13 6.83 11.93 -22.66
C GLN A 13 7.83 12.69 -21.79
N PHE A 14 7.60 13.99 -21.59
CA PHE A 14 8.42 14.82 -20.71
C PHE A 14 8.38 14.32 -19.26
N MET A 15 7.18 14.04 -18.73
CA MET A 15 6.99 13.55 -17.36
C MET A 15 7.65 12.19 -17.16
N GLU A 16 7.48 11.27 -18.11
CA GLU A 16 8.08 9.94 -18.06
C GLU A 16 9.60 10.02 -18.06
N ALA A 17 10.19 10.84 -18.93
CA ALA A 17 11.64 11.05 -18.98
C ALA A 17 12.18 11.55 -17.64
N LYS A 18 11.46 12.47 -16.98
CA LYS A 18 11.82 12.96 -15.65
C LYS A 18 11.64 11.89 -14.57
N ILE A 19 10.59 11.08 -14.61
CA ILE A 19 10.34 10.03 -13.63
C ILE A 19 11.42 8.94 -13.69
N ARG A 20 11.82 8.52 -14.90
CA ARG A 20 12.76 7.42 -15.16
C ARG A 20 14.19 7.66 -14.70
N VAL A 21 14.57 8.92 -14.44
CA VAL A 21 15.92 9.22 -13.90
C VAL A 21 16.13 8.46 -12.59
N GLN A 22 17.23 7.71 -12.52
CA GLN A 22 17.72 7.11 -11.28
C GLN A 22 18.27 8.21 -10.37
N ALA A 23 17.46 8.63 -9.42
CA ALA A 23 17.85 9.66 -8.47
C ALA A 23 18.64 9.05 -7.32
N ARG A 24 19.77 9.68 -6.99
CA ARG A 24 20.52 9.42 -5.74
C ARG A 24 20.15 10.40 -4.64
N GLU A 25 19.62 11.56 -5.02
CA GLU A 25 19.22 12.64 -4.12
C GLU A 25 17.70 12.76 -4.05
N ILE A 26 17.21 13.40 -2.97
CA ILE A 26 15.79 13.69 -2.80
C ILE A 26 15.35 14.69 -3.86
N ARG A 27 14.39 14.29 -4.71
CA ARG A 27 13.82 15.15 -5.74
C ARG A 27 12.54 15.80 -5.27
N MET A 28 12.60 17.09 -4.97
CA MET A 28 11.40 17.87 -4.61
C MET A 28 10.37 17.83 -5.74
N GLY A 29 9.10 17.60 -5.39
CA GLY A 29 8.00 17.58 -6.34
C GLY A 29 7.82 16.28 -7.14
N ILE A 30 8.69 15.28 -6.97
CA ILE A 30 8.60 14.01 -7.74
C ILE A 30 7.27 13.27 -7.51
N GLY A 31 6.74 13.29 -6.28
CA GLY A 31 5.43 12.70 -6.00
C GLY A 31 4.30 13.38 -6.78
N GLY A 32 4.29 14.72 -6.82
CA GLY A 32 3.32 15.48 -7.61
C GLY A 32 3.48 15.28 -9.12
N LEU A 33 4.69 15.00 -9.59
CA LEU A 33 4.96 14.62 -10.98
C LEU A 33 4.39 13.24 -11.29
N MET A 34 4.67 12.23 -10.45
CA MET A 34 4.13 10.88 -10.59
C MET A 34 2.60 10.84 -10.52
N SER A 35 1.97 11.56 -9.59
CA SER A 35 0.50 11.67 -9.54
C SER A 35 -0.09 12.28 -10.82
N GLY A 36 0.55 13.34 -11.33
CA GLY A 36 0.09 13.96 -12.58
C GLY A 36 0.26 13.04 -13.79
N TYR A 37 1.37 12.30 -13.83
CA TYR A 37 1.62 11.32 -14.88
C TYR A 37 0.53 10.25 -14.88
N LEU A 38 0.22 9.68 -13.70
CA LEU A 38 -0.84 8.69 -13.54
C LEU A 38 -2.24 9.20 -13.92
N LEU A 39 -2.55 10.47 -13.67
CA LEU A 39 -3.81 11.08 -14.13
C LEU A 39 -3.93 11.05 -15.66
N LEU A 40 -2.84 11.32 -16.39
CA LEU A 40 -2.86 11.32 -17.86
C LEU A 40 -2.84 9.91 -18.44
N THR A 41 -2.06 9.00 -17.85
CA THR A 41 -1.75 7.70 -18.47
C THR A 41 -2.58 6.54 -17.96
N GLY A 42 -3.24 6.70 -16.80
CA GLY A 42 -3.92 5.61 -16.11
C GLY A 42 -3.01 4.40 -15.85
N SER A 43 -3.57 3.20 -16.03
CA SER A 43 -2.91 1.92 -15.74
C SER A 43 -1.59 1.72 -16.51
N ALA A 44 -1.49 2.22 -17.75
CA ALA A 44 -0.29 2.05 -18.55
C ALA A 44 0.94 2.77 -17.96
N GLY A 45 0.76 3.97 -17.42
CA GLY A 45 1.84 4.65 -16.70
C GLY A 45 2.10 4.03 -15.33
N LEU A 46 1.08 3.45 -14.70
CA LEU A 46 1.28 2.70 -13.46
C LEU A 46 2.17 1.48 -13.68
N ASP A 47 2.04 0.76 -14.81
CA ASP A 47 2.95 -0.32 -15.16
C ASP A 47 4.41 0.17 -15.22
N LYS A 48 4.66 1.39 -15.71
CA LYS A 48 6.02 1.97 -15.75
C LYS A 48 6.53 2.32 -14.35
N ILE A 49 5.68 2.81 -13.47
CA ILE A 49 6.05 3.08 -12.07
C ILE A 49 6.34 1.77 -11.34
N ASP A 50 5.54 0.73 -11.54
CA ASP A 50 5.76 -0.59 -10.95
C ASP A 50 7.16 -1.11 -11.30
N GLU A 51 7.51 -1.12 -12.59
CA GLU A 51 8.82 -1.60 -13.05
C GLU A 51 9.97 -0.76 -12.49
N THR A 52 9.89 0.57 -12.61
CA THR A 52 11.05 1.44 -12.36
C THR A 52 11.20 1.89 -10.91
N LYS A 53 10.14 1.78 -10.09
CA LYS A 53 10.12 2.29 -8.72
C LYS A 53 9.79 1.21 -7.70
N PHE A 54 8.85 0.31 -7.98
CA PHE A 54 8.41 -0.65 -6.96
C PHE A 54 9.18 -1.98 -7.02
N LYS A 55 9.35 -2.53 -8.23
CA LYS A 55 10.05 -3.80 -8.48
C LYS A 55 11.57 -3.63 -8.47
N ASP A 56 12.08 -2.54 -9.03
CA ASP A 56 13.52 -2.22 -8.95
C ASP A 56 13.94 -1.98 -7.50
N LYS A 57 14.70 -2.92 -6.92
CA LYS A 57 15.20 -2.86 -5.55
C LYS A 57 16.28 -1.81 -5.34
N THR A 58 16.89 -1.31 -6.41
CA THR A 58 17.90 -0.25 -6.36
C THR A 58 17.28 1.15 -6.33
N ALA A 59 15.97 1.28 -6.60
CA ALA A 59 15.28 2.55 -6.54
C ALA A 59 15.35 3.13 -5.12
N ALA A 60 15.73 4.40 -5.03
CA ALA A 60 15.90 5.12 -3.77
C ALA A 60 14.59 5.19 -2.97
N PHE A 61 14.70 5.16 -1.64
CA PHE A 61 13.55 5.26 -0.74
C PHE A 61 12.64 6.45 -1.03
N SER A 62 13.22 7.64 -1.29
CA SER A 62 12.43 8.85 -1.60
C SER A 62 11.56 8.68 -2.84
N GLU A 63 12.01 7.89 -3.81
CA GLU A 63 11.30 7.61 -5.06
C GLU A 63 10.17 6.61 -4.87
N THR A 64 10.42 5.53 -4.13
CA THR A 64 9.41 4.51 -3.82
C THR A 64 8.33 5.07 -2.90
N PHE A 65 8.72 5.87 -1.90
CA PHE A 65 7.80 6.61 -1.04
C PHE A 65 6.95 7.60 -1.84
N ALA A 66 7.53 8.33 -2.79
CA ALA A 66 6.79 9.22 -3.68
C ALA A 66 5.79 8.46 -4.57
N GLY A 67 6.18 7.31 -5.12
CA GLY A 67 5.28 6.45 -5.88
C GLY A 67 4.13 5.89 -5.03
N MET A 68 4.39 5.48 -3.79
CA MET A 68 3.36 5.07 -2.84
C MET A 68 2.36 6.19 -2.55
N GLN A 69 2.84 7.43 -2.39
CA GLN A 69 1.99 8.60 -2.23
C GLN A 69 1.17 8.89 -3.50
N ALA A 70 1.75 8.69 -4.69
CA ALA A 70 1.03 8.82 -5.95
C ALA A 70 -0.10 7.79 -6.08
N LEU A 71 0.12 6.52 -5.68
CA LEU A 71 -0.95 5.52 -5.58
C LEU A 71 -2.07 5.97 -4.62
N SER A 72 -1.68 6.49 -3.45
CA SER A 72 -2.63 6.98 -2.46
C SER A 72 -3.45 8.17 -2.95
N PHE A 73 -2.82 9.05 -3.72
CA PHE A 73 -3.50 10.13 -4.41
C PHE A 73 -4.50 9.59 -5.44
N MET A 74 -4.08 8.65 -6.30
CA MET A 74 -4.97 8.06 -7.32
C MET A 74 -6.16 7.32 -6.70
N TRP A 75 -5.96 6.63 -5.58
CA TRP A 75 -7.04 5.97 -4.85
C TRP A 75 -8.14 6.94 -4.38
N THR A 76 -7.74 8.14 -3.93
CA THR A 76 -8.68 9.12 -3.36
C THR A 76 -9.22 10.11 -4.39
N PHE A 77 -8.40 10.52 -5.35
CA PHE A 77 -8.67 11.65 -6.25
C PHE A 77 -8.56 11.30 -7.74
N GLY A 78 -8.20 10.06 -8.09
CA GLY A 78 -7.95 9.64 -9.46
C GLY A 78 -9.20 9.45 -10.34
N ALA A 79 -10.40 9.74 -9.82
CA ALA A 79 -11.68 9.64 -10.56
C ALA A 79 -11.85 8.33 -11.37
N ASP A 80 -11.44 7.20 -10.78
CA ASP A 80 -11.48 5.86 -11.39
C ASP A 80 -10.67 5.70 -12.71
N GLN A 81 -9.76 6.62 -13.00
CA GLN A 81 -8.79 6.52 -14.11
C GLN A 81 -7.94 5.23 -14.04
N ILE A 82 -7.79 4.68 -12.83
CA ILE A 82 -7.16 3.39 -12.56
C ILE A 82 -8.11 2.62 -11.64
N GLU A 83 -8.45 1.38 -12.02
CA GLU A 83 -9.26 0.51 -11.18
C GLU A 83 -8.63 0.31 -9.80
N LYS A 84 -9.44 0.37 -8.74
CA LYS A 84 -8.99 0.11 -7.36
C LYS A 84 -8.25 -1.21 -7.21
N ARG A 85 -8.69 -2.25 -7.92
CA ARG A 85 -8.01 -3.56 -7.93
C ARG A 85 -6.57 -3.45 -8.47
N ARG A 86 -6.37 -2.65 -9.51
CA ARG A 86 -5.03 -2.41 -10.10
C ARG A 86 -4.15 -1.60 -9.17
N LEU A 87 -4.70 -0.60 -8.48
CA LEU A 87 -3.97 0.17 -7.44
C LEU A 87 -3.54 -0.71 -6.26
N ASN A 88 -4.45 -1.59 -5.80
CA ASN A 88 -4.13 -2.59 -4.77
C ASN A 88 -2.94 -3.46 -5.18
N GLN A 89 -2.94 -4.00 -6.40
CA GLN A 89 -1.83 -4.82 -6.92
C GLN A 89 -0.48 -4.09 -6.85
N SER A 90 -0.41 -2.82 -7.25
CA SER A 90 0.83 -2.02 -7.14
C SER A 90 1.24 -1.77 -5.69
N MET A 91 0.29 -1.44 -4.81
CA MET A 91 0.58 -1.21 -3.40
C MET A 91 1.16 -2.47 -2.73
N ARG A 92 0.70 -3.66 -3.11
CA ARG A 92 1.24 -4.94 -2.61
C ARG A 92 2.70 -5.15 -2.99
N LEU A 93 3.17 -4.66 -4.13
CA LEU A 93 4.59 -4.78 -4.54
C LEU A 93 5.53 -4.12 -3.51
N LEU A 94 5.05 -3.07 -2.83
CA LEU A 94 5.80 -2.35 -1.82
C LEU A 94 5.87 -3.09 -0.47
N LEU A 95 5.14 -4.21 -0.29
CA LEU A 95 5.35 -5.08 0.86
C LEU A 95 6.75 -5.71 0.87
N GLU A 96 7.38 -5.83 -0.30
CA GLU A 96 8.75 -6.35 -0.45
C GLU A 96 9.84 -5.30 -0.12
N ARG A 97 9.47 -4.25 0.63
CA ARG A 97 10.33 -3.15 1.06
C ARG A 97 10.08 -2.89 2.55
N PRO A 98 10.85 -3.51 3.46
CA PRO A 98 10.66 -3.36 4.89
C PRO A 98 10.56 -1.90 5.36
N GLU A 99 11.33 -1.02 4.73
CA GLU A 99 11.38 0.41 5.03
C GLU A 99 10.07 1.17 4.73
N LEU A 100 9.13 0.56 4.00
CA LEU A 100 7.80 1.12 3.70
C LEU A 100 6.65 0.28 4.26
N ALA A 101 6.93 -0.90 4.80
CA ALA A 101 5.92 -1.93 5.03
C ALA A 101 4.81 -1.46 5.98
N ASP A 102 5.13 -0.75 7.05
CA ASP A 102 4.11 -0.27 8.00
C ASP A 102 3.10 0.70 7.36
N LEU A 103 3.57 1.60 6.50
CA LEU A 103 2.73 2.53 5.74
C LEU A 103 1.91 1.81 4.67
N VAL A 104 2.52 0.85 3.97
CA VAL A 104 1.86 0.02 2.94
C VAL A 104 0.73 -0.79 3.58
N ILE A 105 0.99 -1.46 4.70
CA ILE A 105 0.00 -2.25 5.44
C ILE A 105 -1.16 -1.36 5.92
N ALA A 106 -0.86 -0.17 6.43
CA ALA A 106 -1.88 0.79 6.84
C ALA A 106 -2.77 1.23 5.65
N ASN A 107 -2.18 1.44 4.47
CA ASN A 107 -2.93 1.73 3.24
C ASN A 107 -3.81 0.56 2.82
N LEU A 108 -3.27 -0.66 2.76
CA LEU A 108 -4.02 -1.86 2.39
C LEU A 108 -5.19 -2.13 3.36
N ALA A 109 -5.00 -1.92 4.67
CA ALA A 109 -6.08 -2.01 5.65
C ALA A 109 -7.18 -0.97 5.41
N ARG A 110 -6.79 0.27 5.08
CA ARG A 110 -7.74 1.37 4.78
C ARG A 110 -8.48 1.13 3.47
N TRP A 111 -7.84 0.47 2.51
CA TRP A 111 -8.40 0.11 1.21
C TRP A 111 -9.21 -1.19 1.26
N GLU A 112 -9.27 -1.81 2.45
CA GLU A 112 -9.96 -3.07 2.71
C GLU A 112 -9.48 -4.21 1.79
N ASP A 113 -8.19 -4.17 1.45
CA ASP A 113 -7.56 -5.22 0.66
C ASP A 113 -7.15 -6.38 1.56
N TRP A 114 -8.08 -7.30 1.79
CA TRP A 114 -7.92 -8.47 2.66
C TRP A 114 -7.12 -9.62 2.03
N THR A 115 -6.74 -9.51 0.77
CA THR A 115 -6.13 -10.62 0.02
C THR A 115 -4.70 -10.94 0.43
N VAL A 116 -4.05 -10.07 1.24
CA VAL A 116 -2.65 -10.25 1.67
C VAL A 116 -2.49 -10.87 3.07
N MET A 117 -3.57 -11.33 3.71
CA MET A 117 -3.51 -11.89 5.07
C MET A 117 -2.41 -12.94 5.27
N ASP A 118 -2.26 -13.90 4.36
CA ASP A 118 -1.22 -14.93 4.46
C ASP A 118 0.17 -14.33 4.36
N ARG A 119 0.37 -13.44 3.40
CA ARG A 119 1.64 -12.74 3.23
C ARG A 119 2.00 -11.94 4.48
N LEU A 120 1.04 -11.25 5.11
CA LEU A 120 1.30 -10.51 6.34
C LEU A 120 1.61 -11.42 7.53
N ALA A 121 1.04 -12.62 7.59
CA ALA A 121 1.41 -13.62 8.60
C ALA A 121 2.87 -14.08 8.42
N GLU A 122 3.30 -14.31 7.18
CA GLU A 122 4.71 -14.61 6.86
C GLU A 122 5.64 -13.45 7.24
N LEU A 123 5.28 -12.22 6.85
CA LEU A 123 6.07 -11.03 7.17
C LEU A 123 6.19 -10.81 8.69
N TYR A 124 5.16 -11.14 9.47
CA TYR A 124 5.23 -11.01 10.92
C TYR A 124 6.33 -11.89 11.55
N ALA A 125 6.62 -13.05 10.93
CA ALA A 125 7.64 -14.00 11.37
C ALA A 125 9.03 -13.76 10.73
N ALA A 126 9.12 -12.90 9.73
CA ALA A 126 10.36 -12.65 8.99
C ALA A 126 11.29 -11.67 9.73
N GLU A 127 12.59 -11.98 9.77
CA GLU A 127 13.60 -11.18 10.48
C GLU A 127 13.72 -9.75 9.94
N ASP A 128 13.72 -9.58 8.61
CA ASP A 128 13.77 -8.27 7.95
C ASP A 128 12.58 -7.36 8.30
N TYR A 129 11.50 -7.93 8.85
CA TYR A 129 10.27 -7.25 9.22
C TYR A 129 10.03 -7.25 10.74
N ASP A 130 11.01 -7.69 11.55
CA ASP A 130 10.96 -7.64 13.02
C ASP A 130 11.17 -6.22 13.56
N VAL A 131 10.34 -5.31 13.08
CA VAL A 131 10.29 -3.91 13.48
C VAL A 131 8.96 -3.67 14.17
N ARG A 132 9.00 -3.03 15.35
CA ARG A 132 7.82 -2.79 16.18
C ARG A 132 6.68 -2.08 15.44
N SER A 133 6.98 -1.13 14.56
CA SER A 133 5.96 -0.42 13.77
C SER A 133 5.28 -1.34 12.77
N ILE A 134 6.05 -2.19 12.06
CA ILE A 134 5.54 -3.18 11.11
C ILE A 134 4.66 -4.19 11.81
N LYS A 135 5.13 -4.83 12.90
CA LYS A 135 4.33 -5.79 13.68
C LYS A 135 3.01 -5.18 14.16
N LYS A 136 3.03 -3.93 14.62
CA LYS A 136 1.81 -3.20 15.00
C LYS A 136 0.90 -2.92 13.81
N ALA A 137 1.44 -2.56 12.64
CA ALA A 137 0.65 -2.34 11.44
C ALA A 137 -0.06 -3.63 11.00
N ILE A 138 0.66 -4.78 11.02
CA ILE A 138 0.09 -6.11 10.73
C ILE A 138 -1.05 -6.43 11.71
N ILE A 139 -0.83 -6.28 13.02
CA ILE A 139 -1.89 -6.55 14.02
C ILE A 139 -3.09 -5.64 13.79
N ARG A 140 -2.89 -4.35 13.49
CA ARG A 140 -3.99 -3.41 13.22
C ARG A 140 -4.75 -3.75 11.94
N TYR A 141 -4.05 -4.24 10.92
CA TYR A 141 -4.68 -4.77 9.72
C TYR A 141 -5.61 -5.94 10.07
N PHE A 142 -5.15 -6.90 10.86
CA PHE A 142 -5.98 -8.02 11.29
C PHE A 142 -7.12 -7.60 12.24
N LEU A 143 -6.90 -6.63 13.13
CA LEU A 143 -7.97 -6.06 13.95
C LEU A 143 -9.07 -5.47 13.06
N ARG A 144 -8.72 -4.72 12.01
CA ARG A 144 -9.69 -4.18 11.06
C ARG A 144 -10.40 -5.29 10.28
N ALA A 145 -9.65 -6.26 9.74
CA ALA A 145 -10.22 -7.41 9.01
C ALA A 145 -11.17 -8.26 9.88
N SER A 146 -10.90 -8.36 11.18
CA SER A 146 -11.75 -9.11 12.13
C SER A 146 -13.15 -8.50 12.31
N LEU A 147 -13.31 -7.22 11.99
CA LEU A 147 -14.57 -6.48 12.08
C LEU A 147 -15.39 -6.52 10.78
N VAL A 148 -14.88 -7.13 9.71
CA VAL A 148 -15.63 -7.30 8.47
C VAL A 148 -16.88 -8.12 8.77
N PRO A 149 -18.09 -7.59 8.52
CA PRO A 149 -19.31 -8.33 8.77
C PRO A 149 -19.43 -9.51 7.79
N PRO A 150 -20.07 -10.62 8.19
CA PRO A 150 -20.48 -11.64 7.23
C PRO A 150 -21.49 -11.04 6.26
N THR A 151 -21.08 -10.74 5.02
CA THR A 151 -22.01 -10.30 3.99
C THR A 151 -22.75 -11.51 3.41
N ASN A 152 -24.07 -11.38 3.19
CA ASN A 152 -24.92 -12.43 2.62
C ASN A 152 -24.66 -12.72 1.12
N ALA A 153 -23.60 -12.16 0.54
CA ALA A 153 -23.24 -12.36 -0.86
C ALA A 153 -21.75 -12.74 -0.96
N SER A 154 -21.51 -13.99 -1.33
CA SER A 154 -20.25 -14.47 -1.89
C SER A 154 -19.07 -14.63 -0.92
N GLY A 155 -19.17 -15.55 0.06
CA GLY A 155 -18.12 -16.45 0.62
C GLY A 155 -16.76 -15.92 1.13
N THR A 156 -16.24 -14.83 0.58
CA THR A 156 -14.90 -14.26 0.77
C THR A 156 -14.82 -13.44 2.07
N ASP A 157 -15.94 -12.84 2.50
CA ASP A 157 -15.98 -11.91 3.64
C ASP A 157 -16.05 -12.62 4.99
N LEU A 158 -16.81 -13.73 5.09
CA LEU A 158 -16.88 -14.54 6.31
C LEU A 158 -15.53 -15.21 6.60
N GLU A 159 -14.86 -15.70 5.56
CA GLU A 159 -13.52 -16.25 5.65
C GLU A 159 -12.51 -15.21 6.13
N THR A 160 -12.67 -13.94 5.74
CA THR A 160 -11.80 -12.85 6.17
C THR A 160 -11.86 -12.60 7.67
N SER A 161 -13.04 -12.35 8.25
CA SER A 161 -13.17 -12.10 9.68
C SER A 161 -12.69 -13.29 10.51
N ARG A 162 -13.03 -14.51 10.09
CA ARG A 162 -12.62 -15.75 10.76
C ARG A 162 -11.10 -15.91 10.76
N LYS A 163 -10.47 -15.77 9.60
CA LYS A 163 -9.01 -15.89 9.44
C LYS A 163 -8.26 -14.83 10.25
N ALA A 164 -8.75 -13.59 10.23
CA ALA A 164 -8.15 -12.52 11.00
C ALA A 164 -8.24 -12.77 12.52
N LYS A 165 -9.38 -13.26 13.02
CA LYS A 165 -9.55 -13.64 14.43
C LYS A 165 -8.60 -14.76 14.84
N ALA A 166 -8.50 -15.82 14.03
CA ALA A 166 -7.59 -16.93 14.29
C ALA A 166 -6.12 -16.48 14.40
N PHE A 167 -5.68 -15.58 13.52
CA PHE A 167 -4.33 -15.03 13.59
C PHE A 167 -4.12 -14.16 14.85
N LEU A 168 -5.09 -13.31 15.20
CA LEU A 168 -5.03 -12.51 16.43
C LEU A 168 -5.00 -13.37 17.70
N GLU A 169 -5.75 -14.47 17.74
CA GLU A 169 -5.70 -15.44 18.85
C GLU A 169 -4.31 -16.07 18.99
N LEU A 170 -3.70 -16.51 17.87
CA LEU A 170 -2.33 -17.00 17.87
C LEU A 170 -1.34 -15.93 18.41
N LEU A 171 -1.47 -14.68 17.97
CA LEU A 171 -0.61 -13.60 18.45
C LEU A 171 -0.85 -13.23 19.90
N ARG A 172 -2.08 -13.35 20.43
CA ARG A 172 -2.35 -13.17 21.86
C ARG A 172 -1.64 -14.21 22.71
N LEU A 173 -1.40 -15.41 22.18
CA LEU A 173 -0.64 -16.46 22.85
C LEU A 173 0.88 -16.27 22.71
N THR A 174 1.35 -15.84 21.54
CA THR A 174 2.78 -15.84 21.18
C THR A 174 3.48 -14.48 21.34
N ASP A 175 2.79 -13.36 21.13
CA ASP A 175 3.29 -12.00 21.35
C ASP A 175 2.20 -11.08 21.98
N PRO A 176 1.76 -11.39 23.21
CA PRO A 176 0.68 -10.64 23.88
C PRO A 176 1.01 -9.15 24.07
N LYS A 177 2.28 -8.80 24.27
CA LYS A 177 2.71 -7.41 24.52
C LYS A 177 2.51 -6.54 23.29
N THR A 178 2.88 -7.03 22.11
CA THR A 178 2.69 -6.26 20.88
C THR A 178 1.20 -6.13 20.53
N VAL A 179 0.41 -7.19 20.72
CA VAL A 179 -1.05 -7.14 20.53
C VAL A 179 -1.69 -6.09 21.43
N GLN A 180 -1.43 -6.14 22.74
CA GLN A 180 -1.97 -5.15 23.68
C GLN A 180 -1.58 -3.72 23.30
N SER A 181 -0.32 -3.52 22.86
CA SER A 181 0.17 -2.21 22.43
C SER A 181 -0.48 -1.72 21.13
N ALA A 182 -0.85 -2.63 20.22
CA ALA A 182 -1.56 -2.31 18.99
C ALA A 182 -3.03 -1.96 19.25
N GLU A 183 -3.70 -2.71 20.13
CA GLU A 183 -5.10 -2.55 20.53
C GLU A 183 -5.36 -1.22 21.27
N ARG A 184 -4.42 -0.75 22.10
CA ARG A 184 -4.59 0.48 22.91
C ARG A 184 -4.99 1.73 22.12
N PHE A 185 -4.55 1.83 20.87
CA PHE A 185 -4.84 2.96 19.98
C PHE A 185 -5.71 2.56 18.79
N PHE A 186 -6.30 1.37 18.84
CA PHE A 186 -7.21 0.91 17.82
C PHE A 186 -8.61 1.43 18.15
N HIS A 187 -9.02 2.47 17.43
CA HIS A 187 -10.36 3.02 17.51
C HIS A 187 -11.10 2.64 16.22
N PRO A 188 -11.92 1.57 16.22
CA PRO A 188 -12.72 1.25 15.06
C PRO A 188 -13.65 2.43 14.77
N ARG A 189 -13.56 2.99 13.56
CA ARG A 189 -14.52 4.01 13.13
C ARG A 189 -15.92 3.37 13.17
N ARG A 190 -16.84 4.03 13.87
CA ARG A 190 -18.27 3.70 13.90
C ARG A 190 -18.87 3.77 12.51
#